data_AF-A0A9X2IAB1-F1
#
_entry.id   AF-A0A9X2IAB1-F1
#
_cell.length_a   1.000
_cell.length_b   1.000
_cell.length_c   1.000
_cell.angle_alpha   90.00
_cell.angle_beta   90.00
_cell.angle_gamma   90.00
#
_symmetry.space_group_name_H-M   'P 1'
#
loop_
_entity.id
_entity.type
_entity.pdbx_description
1 polymer ?
#
loop_
_entity_poly.entity_id
_entity_poly.type
_entity_poly.pdbx_seq_one_letter_code
_entity_poly.pdbx_strand_id
1 'polypeptide(L)'
;MKPHPYLKLIISISFYLLLLKFILSIGLYLWILFGGRIKLRSINFLDQKLVEESFGATMIISTFELVLTGLFAYSLYVLKKLVEEFEKEKLYTPKQIAGLKLAGSMIISITILEWFIDFFTRAVAESRLSLGIYFDNPGNPWLLIATGLFFIYLSKVFKNSAELKRDKDLTI
;
A
#
# COMPACT_ATOMS: atom_id res chain seq x y z
N MET A 1 3.18 22.42 15.02
CA MET A 1 4.48 22.00 14.44
C MET A 1 4.32 22.00 12.93
N LYS A 2 5.10 22.78 12.18
CA LYS A 2 5.10 22.66 10.72
C LYS A 2 5.83 21.35 10.37
N PRO A 3 5.22 20.36 9.70
CA PRO A 3 5.94 19.18 9.22
C PRO A 3 7.11 19.61 8.33
N HIS A 4 8.17 18.81 8.38
CA HIS A 4 9.38 19.10 7.64
C HIS A 4 9.05 19.19 6.13
N PRO A 5 9.48 20.24 5.40
CA PRO A 5 9.10 20.45 3.99
C PRO A 5 9.39 19.23 3.10
N TYR A 6 10.46 18.49 3.40
CA TYR A 6 10.83 17.25 2.70
C TYR A 6 9.78 16.14 2.84
N LEU A 7 9.10 16.01 3.98
CA LEU A 7 8.12 14.93 4.18
C LEU A 7 6.94 15.07 3.21
N LYS A 8 6.40 16.29 3.11
CA LYS A 8 5.31 16.60 2.19
C LYS A 8 5.73 16.45 0.74
N LEU A 9 6.93 16.90 0.41
CA LEU A 9 7.50 16.78 -0.93
C LEU A 9 7.63 15.30 -1.34
N ILE A 10 8.26 14.48 -0.49
CA ILE A 10 8.47 13.05 -0.75
C ILE A 10 7.12 12.34 -0.92
N ILE A 11 6.17 12.51 0.00
CA ILE A 11 4.85 11.87 -0.09
C ILE A 11 4.10 12.30 -1.35
N SER A 12 4.20 13.58 -1.73
CA SER A 12 3.55 14.08 -2.93
C SER A 12 4.18 13.49 -4.19
N ILE A 13 5.51 13.45 -4.30
CA ILE A 13 6.22 12.83 -5.41
C ILE A 13 5.86 11.35 -5.51
N SER A 14 5.92 10.61 -4.39
CA SER A 14 5.53 9.20 -4.33
C SER A 14 4.09 8.99 -4.80
N PHE A 15 3.16 9.86 -4.38
CA PHE A 15 1.76 9.79 -4.81
C PHE A 15 1.63 9.98 -6.34
N TYR A 16 2.28 10.99 -6.93
CA TYR A 16 2.20 11.22 -8.38
C TYR A 16 2.87 10.11 -9.20
N LEU A 17 4.00 9.57 -8.75
CA LEU A 17 4.65 8.42 -9.38
C LEU A 17 3.73 7.18 -9.36
N LEU A 18 3.04 6.95 -8.25
CA LEU A 18 2.14 5.81 -8.13
C LEU A 18 0.86 6.01 -8.96
N LEU A 19 0.36 7.24 -9.07
CA LEU A 19 -0.74 7.58 -9.96
C LEU A 19 -0.36 7.37 -11.43
N LEU A 20 0.86 7.76 -11.83
CA LEU A 20 1.41 7.47 -13.15
C LEU A 20 1.47 5.96 -13.41
N LYS A 21 2.02 5.17 -12.47
CA LYS A 21 2.03 3.70 -12.55
C LYS A 21 0.60 3.18 -12.76
N PHE A 22 -0.36 3.65 -11.98
CA PHE A 22 -1.74 3.21 -12.06
C PHE A 22 -2.37 3.46 -13.43
N ILE A 23 -2.14 4.64 -14.01
CA ILE A 23 -2.61 4.98 -15.37
C ILE A 23 -1.99 4.04 -16.42
N LEU A 24 -0.68 3.78 -16.31
CA LEU A 24 0.02 2.87 -17.22
C LEU A 24 -0.52 1.44 -17.09
N SER A 25 -0.76 0.96 -15.87
CA SER A 25 -1.36 -0.35 -15.63
C SER A 25 -2.76 -0.46 -16.22
N ILE A 26 -3.59 0.59 -16.15
CA ILE A 26 -4.91 0.62 -16.80
C ILE A 26 -4.77 0.51 -18.32
N GLY A 27 -3.85 1.28 -18.91
CA GLY A 27 -3.59 1.22 -20.35
C GLY A 27 -3.18 -0.17 -20.81
N LEU A 28 -2.29 -0.82 -20.05
CA LEU A 28 -1.83 -2.18 -20.32
C LEU A 28 -2.96 -3.21 -20.16
N TYR A 29 -3.80 -3.07 -19.14
CA TYR A 29 -4.96 -3.94 -18.91
C TYR A 29 -5.99 -3.83 -20.06
N LEU A 30 -6.28 -2.62 -20.52
CA LEU A 30 -7.15 -2.40 -21.68
C LEU A 30 -6.54 -3.00 -22.95
N TRP A 31 -5.23 -2.85 -23.14
CA TRP A 31 -4.55 -3.45 -24.29
C TRP A 31 -4.67 -4.97 -24.31
N ILE A 32 -4.55 -5.65 -23.16
CA ILE A 32 -4.79 -7.10 -23.04
C ILE A 32 -6.25 -7.44 -23.39
N LEU A 33 -7.21 -6.68 -22.86
CA LEU A 33 -8.64 -6.89 -23.13
C LEU A 33 -8.97 -6.81 -24.64
N PHE A 34 -8.30 -5.95 -25.40
CA PHE A 34 -8.48 -5.82 -26.85
C PHE A 34 -7.62 -6.79 -27.68
N GLY A 35 -7.11 -7.87 -27.08
CA GLY A 35 -6.38 -8.93 -27.78
C GLY A 35 -4.87 -8.72 -27.86
N GLY A 36 -4.34 -7.71 -27.16
CA GLY A 36 -2.92 -7.59 -26.91
C GLY A 36 -2.39 -8.77 -26.11
N ARG A 37 -1.19 -9.26 -26.46
CA ARG A 37 -0.51 -10.34 -25.75
C ARG A 37 0.80 -9.83 -25.17
N ILE A 38 0.92 -9.81 -23.85
CA ILE A 38 2.20 -9.59 -23.17
C ILE A 38 2.79 -10.95 -22.84
N LYS A 39 4.04 -11.16 -23.25
CA LYS A 39 4.83 -12.26 -22.70
C LYS A 39 5.25 -11.90 -21.27
N LEU A 40 4.69 -12.57 -20.27
CA LEU A 40 5.14 -12.61 -18.88
C LEU A 40 6.53 -13.25 -18.84
N ARG A 41 7.56 -12.45 -19.14
CA ARG A 41 8.93 -12.90 -19.03
C ARG A 41 9.28 -12.97 -17.54
N SER A 42 9.37 -14.19 -17.00
CA SER A 42 10.13 -14.43 -15.77
C SER A 42 11.55 -13.90 -16.00
N ILE A 43 12.05 -13.06 -15.07
CA ILE A 43 13.37 -12.43 -15.15
C ILE A 43 14.48 -13.42 -14.73
N ASN A 44 14.18 -14.72 -14.66
CA ASN A 44 15.19 -15.75 -14.42
C ASN A 44 15.82 -16.19 -15.73
N PHE A 45 16.96 -15.58 -16.07
CA PHE A 45 17.79 -15.90 -17.25
C PHE A 45 18.25 -17.37 -17.30
N LEU A 46 18.16 -18.11 -16.18
CA LEU A 46 18.61 -19.50 -16.05
C LEU A 46 17.48 -20.54 -16.13
N ASP A 47 16.21 -20.14 -16.05
CA ASP A 47 15.08 -21.06 -16.05
C ASP A 47 14.03 -20.59 -17.06
N GLN A 48 14.32 -20.81 -18.34
CA GLN A 48 13.38 -20.57 -19.44
C GLN A 48 12.31 -21.67 -19.48
N LYS A 49 11.52 -21.78 -18.42
CA LYS A 49 10.24 -22.44 -18.52
C LYS A 49 9.26 -21.43 -19.11
N LEU A 50 9.08 -21.49 -20.43
CA LEU A 50 8.00 -20.82 -21.13
C LEU A 50 6.69 -21.42 -20.58
N VAL A 51 6.11 -20.78 -19.58
CA VAL A 51 4.74 -21.09 -19.18
C VAL A 51 3.86 -20.71 -20.36
N GLU A 52 3.18 -21.67 -20.97
CA GLU A 52 2.15 -21.37 -21.97
C GLU A 52 1.10 -20.48 -21.30
N GLU A 53 1.05 -19.22 -21.74
CA GLU A 53 0.21 -18.20 -21.12
C GLU A 53 -1.26 -18.49 -21.40
N SER A 54 -1.95 -18.97 -20.37
CA SER A 54 -3.40 -18.91 -20.34
C SER A 54 -3.81 -17.43 -20.29
N PHE A 55 -4.53 -16.97 -21.32
CA PHE A 55 -5.12 -15.63 -21.35
C PHE A 55 -5.91 -15.32 -20.07
N GLY A 56 -6.59 -16.32 -19.51
CA GLY A 56 -7.31 -16.19 -18.24
C GLY A 56 -6.38 -15.93 -17.06
N ALA A 57 -5.21 -16.58 -16.99
CA ALA A 57 -4.25 -16.36 -15.93
C ALA A 57 -3.66 -14.94 -15.99
N THR A 58 -3.30 -14.46 -17.19
CA THR A 58 -2.83 -13.08 -17.40
C THR A 58 -3.89 -12.06 -16.97
N MET A 59 -5.14 -12.27 -17.35
CA MET A 59 -6.26 -11.39 -16.95
C MET A 59 -6.46 -11.34 -15.43
N ILE A 60 -6.39 -12.47 -14.74
CA ILE A 60 -6.52 -12.54 -13.28
C ILE A 60 -5.37 -11.77 -12.61
N ILE A 61 -4.13 -12.03 -13.01
CA ILE A 61 -2.93 -11.38 -12.43
C ILE A 61 -2.99 -9.85 -12.65
N SER A 62 -3.28 -9.40 -13.88
CA SER A 62 -3.37 -7.97 -14.18
C SER A 62 -4.53 -7.29 -13.42
N THR A 63 -5.63 -7.99 -13.15
CA THR A 63 -6.72 -7.48 -12.32
C THR A 63 -6.27 -7.27 -10.88
N PHE A 64 -5.58 -8.25 -10.30
CA PHE A 64 -5.03 -8.13 -8.94
C PHE A 64 -4.02 -6.99 -8.83
N GLU A 65 -3.12 -6.85 -9.81
CA GLU A 65 -2.13 -5.77 -9.84
C GLU A 65 -2.80 -4.38 -9.88
N LEU A 66 -3.88 -4.23 -10.67
CA LEU A 66 -4.66 -2.99 -10.72
C LEU A 66 -5.30 -2.67 -9.37
N VAL A 67 -5.96 -3.66 -8.75
CA VAL A 67 -6.61 -3.47 -7.44
C VAL A 67 -5.59 -3.09 -6.38
N LEU A 68 -4.46 -3.81 -6.31
CA LEU A 68 -3.39 -3.50 -5.36
C LEU A 68 -2.81 -2.11 -5.58
N THR A 69 -2.49 -1.75 -6.82
CA THR A 69 -1.94 -0.43 -7.14
C THR A 69 -2.93 0.69 -6.78
N GLY A 70 -4.23 0.48 -7.02
CA GLY A 70 -5.28 1.42 -6.61
C GLY A 70 -5.38 1.57 -5.09
N LEU A 71 -5.28 0.46 -4.34
CA LEU A 71 -5.26 0.49 -2.87
C LEU A 71 -4.04 1.23 -2.32
N PHE A 72 -2.86 1.01 -2.88
CA PHE A 72 -1.65 1.75 -2.53
C PHE A 72 -1.78 3.26 -2.83
N ALA A 73 -2.36 3.62 -3.98
CA ALA A 73 -2.62 5.01 -4.35
C ALA A 73 -3.54 5.70 -3.33
N TYR A 74 -4.61 5.01 -2.95
CA TYR A 74 -5.53 5.53 -1.94
C TYR A 74 -4.89 5.62 -0.55
N SER A 75 -4.05 4.66 -0.16
CA SER A 75 -3.29 4.72 1.10
C SER A 75 -2.35 5.94 1.14
N LEU A 76 -1.59 6.18 0.06
CA LEU A 76 -0.75 7.39 -0.06
C LEU A 76 -1.56 8.68 -0.07
N TYR A 77 -2.75 8.67 -0.68
CA TYR A 77 -3.66 9.81 -0.64
C TYR A 77 -4.11 10.14 0.79
N VAL A 78 -4.48 9.12 1.57
CA VAL A 78 -4.82 9.28 3.00
C VAL A 78 -3.63 9.84 3.77
N LEU A 79 -2.43 9.30 3.55
CA LEU A 79 -1.21 9.79 4.20
C LEU A 79 -0.88 11.24 3.83
N LYS A 80 -1.02 11.61 2.55
CA LYS A 80 -0.86 12.98 2.07
C LYS A 80 -1.80 13.94 2.78
N LYS A 81 -3.10 13.60 2.85
CA LYS A 81 -4.11 14.38 3.57
C LYS A 81 -3.81 14.49 5.06
N LEU A 82 -3.30 13.42 5.66
CA LEU A 82 -2.93 13.41 7.07
C LEU A 82 -1.78 14.39 7.35
N VAL A 83 -0.75 14.43 6.49
CA VAL A 83 0.34 15.40 6.60
C VAL A 83 -0.15 16.84 6.43
N GLU A 84 -1.04 17.09 5.47
CA GLU A 84 -1.68 18.41 5.30
C GLU A 84 -2.52 18.81 6.54
N GLU A 85 -3.15 17.85 7.22
CA GLU A 85 -3.89 18.12 8.46
C GLU A 85 -2.95 18.39 9.64
N PHE A 86 -1.74 17.83 9.66
CA PHE A 86 -0.71 18.14 10.66
C PHE A 86 -0.04 19.51 10.45
N GLU A 87 -0.10 20.06 9.23
CA GLU A 87 0.35 21.45 8.96
C GLU A 87 -0.54 22.50 9.63
N LYS A 88 -1.79 22.15 9.92
CA LYS A 88 -2.73 23.06 10.56
C LYS A 88 -2.32 23.31 12.01
N GLU A 89 -2.55 24.52 12.50
CA GLU A 89 -2.17 24.93 13.86
C GLU A 89 -2.87 24.12 14.98
N LYS A 90 -3.96 23.41 14.64
CA LYS A 90 -4.71 22.58 15.57
C LYS A 90 -4.17 21.14 15.56
N LEU A 91 -3.56 20.75 16.68
CA LEU A 91 -3.18 19.36 16.95
C LEU A 91 -4.29 18.62 17.70
N TYR A 92 -4.27 17.29 17.63
CA TYR A 92 -5.21 16.38 18.28
C TYR A 92 -6.64 16.46 17.74
N THR A 93 -6.79 16.77 16.45
CA THR A 93 -8.11 16.83 15.84
C THR A 93 -8.66 15.41 15.60
N PRO A 94 -9.99 15.22 15.62
CA PRO A 94 -10.61 13.94 15.27
C PRO A 94 -10.17 13.42 13.89
N LYS A 95 -9.89 14.33 12.95
CA LYS A 95 -9.38 14.01 11.61
C LYS A 95 -7.97 13.42 11.65
N GLN A 96 -7.05 13.97 12.45
CA GLN A 96 -5.70 13.43 12.62
C GLN A 96 -5.75 12.04 13.26
N ILE A 97 -6.58 11.88 14.31
CA ILE A 97 -6.75 10.59 15.01
C ILE A 97 -7.31 9.52 14.06
N ALA A 98 -8.38 9.84 13.34
CA ALA A 98 -8.99 8.92 12.38
C ALA A 98 -8.05 8.63 11.20
N GLY A 99 -7.34 9.64 10.69
CA GLY A 99 -6.39 9.50 9.60
C GLY A 99 -5.20 8.61 9.95
N LEU A 100 -4.62 8.76 11.15
CA LEU A 100 -3.58 7.87 11.66
C LEU A 100 -4.05 6.41 11.74
N LYS A 101 -5.25 6.18 12.30
CA LYS A 101 -5.83 4.84 12.42
C LYS A 101 -6.09 4.23 11.04
N LEU A 102 -6.63 5.02 10.12
CA LEU A 102 -6.94 4.59 8.77
C LEU A 102 -5.65 4.24 8.00
N ALA A 103 -4.67 5.16 7.98
CA ALA A 103 -3.39 4.93 7.32
C ALA A 103 -2.70 3.65 7.84
N GLY A 104 -2.63 3.48 9.17
CA GLY A 104 -2.03 2.29 9.76
C GLY A 104 -2.78 1.00 9.41
N SER A 105 -4.12 1.03 9.47
CA SER A 105 -4.95 -0.13 9.10
C SER A 105 -4.81 -0.49 7.61
N MET A 106 -4.74 0.52 6.74
CA MET A 106 -4.54 0.32 5.30
C MET A 106 -3.19 -0.33 4.99
N ILE A 107 -2.11 0.15 5.62
CA ILE A 107 -0.77 -0.45 5.45
C ILE A 107 -0.81 -1.94 5.81
N ILE A 108 -1.40 -2.29 6.97
CA ILE A 108 -1.50 -3.69 7.40
C ILE A 108 -2.34 -4.51 6.42
N SER A 109 -3.54 -4.03 6.07
CA SER A 109 -4.45 -4.77 5.20
C SER A 109 -3.87 -5.00 3.80
N ILE A 110 -3.20 -4.00 3.23
CA ILE A 110 -2.55 -4.13 1.91
C ILE A 110 -1.40 -5.12 1.99
N THR A 111 -0.57 -5.06 3.04
CA THR A 111 0.56 -5.99 3.23
C THR A 111 0.07 -7.44 3.34
N ILE A 112 -0.99 -7.67 4.11
CA ILE A 112 -1.61 -9.00 4.25
C ILE A 112 -2.17 -9.47 2.91
N LEU A 113 -2.89 -8.60 2.20
CA LEU A 113 -3.48 -8.93 0.91
C LEU A 113 -2.43 -9.30 -0.15
N GLU A 114 -1.34 -8.54 -0.22
CA GLU A 114 -0.21 -8.82 -1.09
C GLU A 114 0.40 -10.20 -0.78
N TRP A 115 0.60 -10.51 0.50
CA TRP A 115 1.09 -11.82 0.92
C TRP A 115 0.14 -12.97 0.53
N PHE A 116 -1.18 -12.77 0.65
CA PHE A 116 -2.16 -13.73 0.16
C PHE A 116 -2.06 -13.94 -1.35
N ILE A 117 -1.97 -12.86 -2.13
CA ILE A 117 -1.88 -12.93 -3.60
C ILE A 117 -0.61 -13.66 -4.02
N ASP A 118 0.53 -13.36 -3.38
CA ASP A 118 1.81 -14.04 -3.63
C ASP A 118 1.73 -15.53 -3.30
N PHE A 119 1.09 -15.88 -2.19
CA PHE A 119 0.88 -17.28 -1.81
C PHE A 119 0.05 -18.03 -2.85
N PHE A 120 -1.07 -17.46 -3.31
CA PHE A 120 -1.93 -18.10 -4.31
C PHE A 120 -1.25 -18.19 -5.69
N THR A 121 -0.56 -17.14 -6.12
CA THR A 121 0.15 -17.15 -7.42
C THR A 121 1.27 -18.20 -7.44
N ARG A 122 2.05 -18.33 -6.37
CA ARG A 122 3.07 -19.38 -6.23
C ARG A 122 2.46 -20.78 -6.18
N ALA A 123 1.38 -20.97 -5.41
CA ALA A 123 0.68 -22.26 -5.32
C ALA A 123 0.16 -22.73 -6.68
N VAL A 124 -0.32 -21.82 -7.53
CA VAL A 124 -0.82 -22.12 -8.88
C VAL A 124 0.32 -22.33 -9.88
N ALA A 125 1.39 -21.53 -9.82
CA ALA A 125 2.47 -21.57 -10.82
C ALA A 125 3.46 -22.72 -10.62
N GLU A 126 3.80 -23.08 -9.38
CA GLU A 126 4.93 -23.98 -9.13
C GLU A 126 4.55 -25.44 -8.91
N SER A 127 3.26 -25.79 -8.67
CA SER A 127 2.78 -27.15 -8.31
C SER A 127 3.53 -27.83 -7.14
N ARG A 128 4.52 -27.16 -6.57
CA ARG A 128 5.30 -27.52 -5.41
C ARG A 128 5.13 -26.36 -4.44
N LEU A 129 4.38 -26.61 -3.38
CA LEU A 129 4.30 -25.74 -2.20
C LEU A 129 5.69 -25.70 -1.55
N SER A 130 6.61 -24.94 -2.13
CA SER A 130 7.77 -24.48 -1.40
C SER A 130 7.28 -23.29 -0.57
N LEU A 131 6.97 -23.55 0.70
CA LEU A 131 6.83 -22.50 1.72
C LEU A 131 8.23 -21.92 2.00
N GLY A 132 8.86 -21.36 0.97
CA GLY A 132 10.00 -20.48 1.12
C GLY A 132 9.46 -19.14 1.55
N ILE A 133 9.89 -18.65 2.71
CA ILE A 133 9.75 -17.24 3.05
C ILE A 133 10.73 -16.51 2.12
N TYR A 134 10.30 -16.25 0.88
CA TYR A 134 11.09 -15.50 -0.08
C TYR A 134 11.05 -14.03 0.34
N PHE A 135 12.18 -13.56 0.87
CA PHE A 135 12.43 -12.16 1.21
C PHE A 135 12.72 -11.28 -0.02
N ASP A 136 12.25 -11.67 -1.20
CA ASP A 136 12.52 -10.95 -2.46
C ASP A 136 11.57 -9.76 -2.70
N ASN A 137 10.62 -9.51 -1.79
CA ASN A 137 9.82 -8.29 -1.83
C ASN A 137 10.69 -7.11 -1.29
N PRO A 138 10.83 -5.98 -2.01
CA PRO A 138 11.67 -4.84 -1.61
C PRO A 138 11.39 -4.24 -0.22
N GLY A 139 10.30 -4.63 0.45
CA GLY A 139 10.05 -4.34 1.87
C GLY A 139 9.89 -5.62 2.69
N ASN A 140 10.57 -5.70 3.83
CA ASN A 140 10.30 -6.75 4.81
C ASN A 140 8.82 -6.59 5.28
N PRO A 141 7.92 -7.57 5.04
CA PRO A 141 6.50 -7.44 5.35
C PRO A 141 6.28 -7.17 6.85
N TRP A 142 7.15 -7.69 7.71
CA TRP A 142 7.11 -7.42 9.15
C TRP A 142 7.38 -5.95 9.48
N LEU A 143 8.26 -5.28 8.73
CA LEU A 143 8.53 -3.86 8.89
C LEU A 143 7.32 -3.02 8.48
N LEU A 144 6.62 -3.39 7.41
CA LEU A 144 5.40 -2.72 6.97
C LEU A 144 4.27 -2.90 8.01
N ILE A 145 4.08 -4.12 8.51
CA ILE A 145 3.12 -4.41 9.58
C ILE A 145 3.47 -3.61 10.84
N ALA A 146 4.73 -3.60 11.28
CA ALA A 146 5.18 -2.84 12.43
C ALA A 146 4.94 -1.32 12.24
N THR A 147 5.19 -0.81 11.04
CA THR A 147 4.93 0.60 10.68
C THR A 147 3.43 0.91 10.74
N GLY A 148 2.58 0.03 10.22
CA GLY A 148 1.12 0.18 10.31
C GLY A 148 0.62 0.16 11.76
N LEU A 149 1.12 -0.75 12.58
CA LEU A 149 0.82 -0.82 14.01
C LEU A 149 1.29 0.45 14.75
N PHE A 150 2.45 0.99 14.38
CA PHE A 150 2.96 2.24 14.92
C PHE A 150 2.02 3.42 14.63
N PHE A 151 1.48 3.52 13.41
CA PHE A 151 0.48 4.55 13.08
C PHE A 151 -0.81 4.40 13.91
N ILE A 152 -1.29 3.16 14.11
CA ILE A 152 -2.45 2.88 14.96
C ILE A 152 -2.16 3.26 16.42
N TYR A 153 -0.95 2.96 16.91
CA TYR A 153 -0.52 3.36 18.25
C TYR A 153 -0.49 4.88 18.40
N LEU A 154 0.07 5.61 17.43
CA LEU A 154 0.04 7.08 17.41
C LEU A 154 -1.39 7.63 17.44
N SER A 155 -2.32 7.01 16.72
CA SER A 155 -3.75 7.39 16.79
C SER A 155 -4.27 7.32 18.23
N LYS A 156 -3.94 6.25 18.97
CA LYS A 156 -4.34 6.08 20.37
C LYS A 156 -3.68 7.12 21.28
N VAL A 157 -2.40 7.41 21.09
CA VAL A 157 -1.69 8.46 21.85
C VAL A 157 -2.34 9.82 21.61
N PHE A 158 -2.63 10.18 20.35
CA PHE A 158 -3.29 11.44 20.02
C PHE A 158 -4.69 11.54 20.62
N LYS A 159 -5.44 10.45 20.63
CA LYS A 159 -6.75 10.39 21.28
C LYS A 159 -6.66 10.65 22.79
N ASN A 160 -5.76 9.95 23.47
CA ASN A 160 -5.56 10.14 24.91
C ASN A 160 -5.13 11.58 25.25
N SER A 161 -4.22 12.15 24.46
CA SER A 161 -3.79 13.55 24.64
C SER A 161 -4.92 14.55 24.39
N ALA A 162 -5.82 14.27 23.44
CA ALA A 162 -7.00 15.10 23.19
C ALA A 162 -7.95 15.11 24.40
N GLU A 163 -8.18 13.93 24.99
CA GLU A 163 -9.02 13.78 26.19
C GLU A 163 -8.41 14.51 27.38
N LEU A 164 -7.11 14.32 27.66
CA LEU A 164 -6.40 15.02 28.73
C LEU A 164 -6.43 16.56 28.57
N LYS A 165 -6.32 17.06 27.34
CA LYS A 165 -6.42 18.49 27.07
C LYS A 165 -7.83 19.00 27.37
N ARG A 166 -8.86 18.28 26.92
CA ARG A 166 -10.26 18.64 27.16
C ARG A 166 -10.58 18.66 28.65
N ASP A 167 -10.10 17.68 29.41
CA ASP A 167 -10.36 17.59 30.84
C ASP A 167 -9.70 18.76 31.60
N LYS A 168 -8.48 19.16 31.20
CA LYS A 168 -7.82 20.36 31.74
C LYS A 168 -8.57 21.65 31.39
N ASP A 169 -9.03 21.78 30.14
CA ASP A 169 -9.79 22.95 29.68
C ASP A 169 -11.17 23.05 30.37
N LEU A 170 -11.71 21.95 30.92
CA LEU A 170 -12.96 21.92 31.70
C LEU A 170 -12.76 22.17 33.21
N THR A 171 -11.53 22.05 33.70
CA THR A 171 -11.20 22.18 35.14
C THR A 171 -10.69 23.58 35.50
N ILE A 172 -10.29 24.38 34.50
CA ILE A 172 -9.90 25.79 34.64
C ILE A 172 -11.15 26.67 34.39
#